data_AF-A0A7X9HUV7-F1
#
_entry.id   AF-A0A7X9HUV7-F1
#
_cell.length_a   1.000
_cell.length_b   1.000
_cell.length_c   1.000
_cell.angle_alpha   90.00
_cell.angle_beta   90.00
_cell.angle_gamma   90.00
#
_symmetry.space_group_name_H-M   'P 1'
#
loop_
_entity.id
_entity.type
_entity.pdbx_description
1 polymer ?
#
loop_
_entity_poly.entity_id
_entity_poly.type
_entity_poly.pdbx_seq_one_letter_code
_entity_poly.pdbx_strand_id
1 'polypeptide(L)'
;MSKILELREKRAKAWEAAKAFLDSKRGSDGLVSAEDAATYDKMEEDIINLGKEIARLERQEALEAELNKPVNMPLTGKPAVPGMDTKTGRASDEYRKAFWNVMRSK
;
A
#
# COMPACT_ATOMS: atom_id res chain seq x y z
N MET A 1 -7.96 6.76 17.30
CA MET A 1 -7.93 5.44 16.64
C MET A 1 -8.82 5.53 15.42
N SER A 2 -8.33 5.16 14.23
CA SER A 2 -9.19 5.15 13.05
C SER A 2 -10.16 3.98 13.15
N LYS A 3 -11.41 4.18 12.74
CA LYS A 3 -12.49 3.19 12.78
C LYS A 3 -12.15 1.88 12.05
N ILE A 4 -11.26 1.95 11.07
CA ILE A 4 -10.70 0.80 10.34
C ILE A 4 -9.86 -0.09 11.25
N LEU A 5 -9.05 0.48 12.16
CA LEU A 5 -8.24 -0.31 13.10
C LEU A 5 -9.12 -1.12 14.05
N GLU A 6 -10.19 -0.51 14.58
CA GLU A 6 -11.15 -1.21 15.45
C GLU A 6 -11.85 -2.37 14.72
N LEU A 7 -12.23 -2.18 13.46
CA LEU A 7 -12.85 -3.24 12.65
C LEU A 7 -11.86 -4.36 12.30
N ARG A 8 -10.59 -4.01 12.03
CA ARG A 8 -9.53 -5.00 11.83
C ARG A 8 -9.29 -5.83 13.09
N GLU A 9 -9.29 -5.21 14.26
CA GLU A 9 -9.20 -5.93 15.55
C GLU A 9 -10.40 -6.85 15.77
N LYS A 10 -11.62 -6.40 15.46
CA LYS A 10 -12.83 -7.25 15.52
C LYS A 10 -12.73 -8.44 14.56
N ARG A 11 -12.26 -8.22 13.33
CA ARG A 11 -12.06 -9.30 12.35
C ARG A 11 -11.01 -10.30 12.81
N ALA A 12 -9.91 -9.83 13.40
CA ALA A 12 -8.87 -10.69 13.96
C ALA A 12 -9.42 -11.54 15.12
N LYS A 13 -10.19 -10.93 16.04
CA LYS A 13 -10.85 -11.67 17.13
C LYS A 13 -11.86 -12.70 16.61
N ALA A 14 -12.66 -12.34 15.61
CA ALA A 14 -13.62 -13.26 14.99
C ALA A 14 -12.91 -14.43 14.30
N TRP A 15 -11.79 -14.16 13.61
CA TRP A 15 -10.95 -15.19 12.99
C TRP A 15 -10.33 -16.14 14.02
N GLU A 16 -9.74 -15.61 15.09
CA GLU A 16 -9.18 -16.43 16.16
C GLU A 16 -10.26 -17.25 16.86
N ALA A 17 -11.45 -16.69 17.07
CA ALA A 17 -12.59 -17.42 17.63
C ALA A 17 -13.04 -18.55 16.68
N ALA A 18 -13.12 -18.31 15.37
CA ALA A 18 -13.50 -19.33 14.40
C ALA A 18 -12.47 -20.46 14.33
N LYS A 19 -11.18 -20.13 14.45
CA LYS A 19 -10.09 -21.09 14.51
C LYS A 19 -10.14 -21.91 15.81
N ALA A 20 -10.30 -21.26 16.95
CA ALA A 20 -10.45 -21.93 18.25
C ALA A 20 -11.70 -22.83 18.28
N PHE A 21 -12.79 -22.41 17.65
CA PHE A 21 -14.00 -23.21 17.50
C PHE A 21 -13.70 -24.48 16.69
N LEU A 22 -13.07 -24.36 15.53
CA LEU A 22 -12.65 -25.52 14.72
C LEU A 22 -11.71 -26.45 15.47
N ASP A 23 -10.71 -25.92 16.18
CA ASP A 23 -9.77 -26.73 16.97
C ASP A 23 -10.47 -27.44 18.15
N SER A 24 -11.47 -26.80 18.77
CA SER A 24 -12.24 -27.42 19.87
C SER A 24 -13.21 -28.50 19.39
N LYS A 25 -13.69 -28.39 18.15
CA LYS A 25 -14.71 -29.28 17.57
C LYS A 25 -14.13 -30.37 16.68
N ARG A 26 -12.87 -30.26 16.27
CA ARG A 26 -12.10 -31.37 15.67
C ARG A 26 -11.82 -32.44 16.72
N GLY A 27 -12.78 -33.36 16.89
CA GLY A 27 -12.58 -34.59 17.65
C GLY A 27 -11.61 -35.56 16.96
N SER A 28 -11.30 -36.67 17.63
CA SER A 28 -10.38 -37.73 17.13
C SER A 28 -10.74 -38.31 15.77
N ASP A 29 -11.99 -38.16 15.34
CA ASP A 29 -12.53 -38.70 14.09
C ASP A 29 -12.54 -37.67 12.94
N GLY A 30 -12.09 -36.43 13.19
CA GLY A 30 -11.98 -35.39 12.16
C GLY A 30 -13.32 -34.85 11.63
N LEU A 31 -14.46 -35.28 12.20
CA LEU A 31 -15.81 -34.88 11.79
C LEU A 31 -16.37 -33.82 12.74
N VAL A 32 -16.96 -32.77 12.16
CA VAL A 32 -17.66 -31.69 12.85
C VAL A 32 -19.17 -31.99 12.78
N SER A 33 -19.89 -31.80 13.89
CA SER A 33 -21.35 -32.03 13.89
C SER A 33 -22.06 -31.05 12.94
N ALA A 34 -23.24 -31.43 12.42
CA ALA A 34 -24.02 -30.55 11.53
C ALA A 34 -24.41 -29.21 12.21
N GLU A 35 -24.59 -29.22 13.52
CA GLU A 35 -24.88 -28.03 14.34
C GLU A 35 -23.66 -27.12 14.47
N ASP A 36 -22.48 -27.71 14.62
CA ASP A 36 -21.23 -26.97 14.69
C ASP A 36 -20.83 -26.41 13.32
N ALA A 37 -21.10 -27.13 12.23
CA ALA A 37 -20.90 -26.66 10.87
C ALA A 37 -21.74 -25.39 10.58
N ALA A 38 -23.03 -25.41 10.93
CA ALA A 38 -23.89 -24.23 10.78
C ALA A 38 -23.44 -23.03 11.64
N THR A 39 -22.79 -23.30 12.77
CA THR A 39 -22.20 -22.25 13.62
C THR A 39 -20.94 -21.68 12.96
N TYR A 40 -20.09 -22.53 12.39
CA TYR A 40 -18.90 -22.10 11.67
C TYR A 40 -19.25 -21.27 10.43
N ASP A 41 -20.26 -21.67 9.65
CA ASP A 41 -20.71 -20.92 8.47
C ASP A 41 -21.13 -19.49 8.84
N LYS A 42 -21.82 -19.31 9.97
CA LYS A 42 -22.17 -17.97 10.49
C LYS A 42 -20.93 -17.17 10.87
N MET A 43 -19.93 -17.81 11.51
CA MET A 43 -18.68 -17.14 11.85
C MET A 43 -17.89 -16.71 10.60
N GLU A 44 -17.88 -17.55 9.56
CA GLU A 44 -17.27 -17.21 8.28
C GLU A 44 -17.99 -16.02 7.62
N GLU A 45 -19.32 -16.02 7.63
CA GLU A 45 -20.12 -14.90 7.12
C GLU A 45 -19.80 -13.60 7.86
N ASP A 46 -19.68 -13.62 9.19
CA ASP A 46 -19.28 -12.47 10.00
C ASP A 46 -17.88 -11.95 9.63
N ILE A 47 -16.91 -12.85 9.43
CA ILE A 47 -15.54 -12.49 9.03
C ILE A 47 -15.52 -11.86 7.64
N ILE A 48 -16.31 -12.40 6.70
CA ILE A 48 -16.47 -11.86 5.35
C ILE A 48 -17.13 -10.48 5.39
N ASN A 49 -18.20 -10.32 6.18
CA ASN A 49 -18.92 -9.06 6.32
C ASN A 49 -18.04 -7.97 6.93
N LEU A 50 -17.27 -8.29 7.97
CA LEU A 50 -16.26 -7.39 8.54
C LEU A 50 -15.19 -7.01 7.50
N GLY A 51 -14.73 -7.97 6.70
CA GLY A 51 -13.77 -7.71 5.61
C GLY A 51 -14.32 -6.76 4.54
N LYS A 52 -15.57 -6.97 4.11
CA LYS A 52 -16.25 -6.10 3.14
C LYS A 52 -16.41 -4.68 3.66
N GLU A 53 -16.74 -4.53 4.94
CA GLU A 53 -16.90 -3.21 5.55
C GLU A 53 -15.58 -2.46 5.66
N ILE A 54 -14.51 -3.14 6.06
CA ILE A 54 -13.14 -2.57 6.06
C ILE A 54 -12.77 -2.08 4.65
N ALA A 55 -12.97 -2.90 3.62
CA ALA A 55 -12.63 -2.53 2.25
C ALA A 55 -13.45 -1.33 1.73
N ARG A 56 -14.71 -1.18 2.16
CA ARG A 56 -15.52 0.00 1.84
C ARG A 56 -14.95 1.26 2.49
N LEU A 57 -14.61 1.19 3.77
CA LEU A 57 -14.07 2.31 4.52
C LEU A 57 -12.68 2.72 4.00
N GLU A 58 -11.83 1.76 3.67
CA GLU A 58 -10.52 2.03 3.07
C GLU A 58 -10.66 2.73 1.71
N ARG A 59 -11.64 2.34 0.90
CA ARG A 59 -11.92 3.01 -0.37
C ARG A 59 -12.42 4.44 -0.15
N GLN A 60 -13.26 4.67 0.86
CA GLN A 60 -13.72 6.01 1.21
C GLN A 60 -12.55 6.89 1.67
N GLU A 61 -11.70 6.39 2.57
CA GLU A 61 -10.54 7.11 3.06
C GLU A 61 -9.51 7.38 1.96
N ALA A 62 -9.31 6.44 1.03
CA ALA A 62 -8.45 6.63 -0.14
C ALA A 62 -8.98 7.73 -1.07
N LEU A 63 -10.29 7.73 -1.36
CA LEU A 63 -10.92 8.77 -2.17
C LEU A 63 -10.85 10.14 -1.47
N GLU A 64 -11.11 10.19 -0.17
CA GLU A 64 -11.02 11.42 0.62
C GLU A 64 -9.57 11.94 0.66
N ALA A 65 -8.58 11.06 0.81
CA ALA A 65 -7.17 11.42 0.73
C ALA A 65 -6.79 11.93 -0.67
N GLU A 66 -7.35 11.36 -1.74
CA GLU A 66 -7.17 11.86 -3.10
C GLU A 66 -7.80 13.22 -3.32
N LEU A 67 -9.03 13.45 -2.85
CA LEU A 67 -9.69 14.76 -2.93
C LEU A 67 -9.00 15.82 -2.06
N ASN A 68 -8.44 15.42 -0.92
CA ASN A 68 -7.68 16.32 -0.04
C ASN A 68 -6.28 16.64 -0.58
N LYS A 69 -5.82 15.99 -1.66
CA LYS A 69 -4.57 16.42 -2.31
C LYS A 69 -4.74 17.85 -2.80
N PRO A 70 -3.78 18.74 -2.52
CA PRO A 70 -3.86 20.11 -2.99
C PRO A 70 -3.97 20.12 -4.52
N VAL A 71 -5.12 20.56 -5.02
CA VAL A 71 -5.43 20.69 -6.46
C VAL A 71 -4.45 21.64 -7.17
N ASN A 72 -3.81 22.51 -6.39
CA ASN A 72 -2.86 23.52 -6.85
C ASN A 72 -1.45 23.22 -6.32
N MET A 73 -0.83 22.11 -6.72
CA MET A 73 0.63 22.11 -6.74
C MET A 73 1.07 22.91 -7.97
N PRO A 74 1.57 24.15 -7.83
CA PRO A 74 2.11 24.86 -8.97
C PRO A 74 3.25 24.02 -9.56
N LEU A 75 3.21 23.82 -10.88
CA LEU A 75 4.32 23.24 -11.61
C LEU A 75 5.52 24.19 -11.51
N THR A 76 6.33 24.03 -10.46
CA THR A 76 7.57 24.81 -10.25
C THR A 76 8.72 24.31 -11.12
N GLY A 77 8.51 23.20 -11.84
CA GLY A 77 9.42 22.71 -12.86
C GLY A 77 9.40 23.63 -14.08
N LYS A 78 10.52 24.28 -14.37
CA LYS A 78 10.76 24.87 -15.70
C LYS A 78 10.56 23.75 -16.74
N PRO A 79 9.86 23.99 -17.86
CA PRO A 79 9.70 22.98 -18.89
C PRO A 79 11.10 22.51 -19.33
N ALA A 80 11.36 21.21 -19.16
CA ALA A 80 12.62 20.62 -19.60
C ALA A 80 12.65 20.67 -21.12
N VAL A 81 13.52 21.51 -21.68
CA VAL A 81 13.83 21.48 -23.10
C VAL A 81 14.62 20.20 -23.36
N PRO A 82 14.13 19.26 -24.20
CA PRO A 82 14.89 18.06 -24.54
C PRO A 82 16.22 18.46 -25.16
N GLY A 83 17.34 17.99 -24.60
CA GLY A 83 18.68 18.26 -25.11
C GLY A 83 19.43 19.44 -24.48
N MET A 84 18.93 20.03 -23.39
CA MET A 84 19.74 20.96 -22.60
C MET A 84 20.51 20.18 -21.53
N ASP A 85 21.77 19.83 -21.84
CA ASP A 85 22.73 19.45 -20.81
C ASP A 85 22.67 20.51 -19.71
N THR A 86 22.45 20.07 -18.47
CA THR A 86 22.53 20.95 -17.30
C THR A 86 23.95 21.51 -17.29
N LYS A 87 24.15 22.72 -17.81
CA LYS A 87 25.45 23.39 -17.87
C LYS A 87 25.95 23.62 -16.44
N THR A 88 26.66 22.66 -15.89
CA THR A 88 27.37 22.75 -14.61
C THR A 88 28.66 23.52 -14.83
N GLY A 89 28.54 24.84 -14.78
CA GLY A 89 29.68 25.77 -14.87
C GLY A 89 29.93 26.28 -16.28
N ARG A 90 30.21 27.59 -16.39
CA ARG A 90 30.40 28.29 -17.67
C ARG A 90 31.70 27.96 -18.40
N ALA A 91 32.59 27.14 -17.84
CA ALA A 91 33.98 27.06 -18.31
C ALA A 91 34.65 25.68 -18.22
N SER A 92 33.99 24.65 -17.70
CA SER A 92 34.64 23.35 -17.42
C SER A 92 34.99 22.57 -18.70
N ASP A 93 34.06 22.48 -19.65
CA ASP A 93 34.24 21.60 -20.81
C ASP A 93 35.23 22.15 -21.85
N GLU A 94 35.19 23.46 -22.13
CA GLU A 94 36.14 24.09 -23.04
C GLU A 94 37.57 24.07 -22.48
N TYR A 95 37.73 24.35 -21.18
CA TYR A 95 39.03 24.28 -20.52
C TYR A 95 39.58 22.85 -20.49
N ARG A 96 38.74 21.86 -20.15
CA ARG A 96 39.14 20.45 -20.15
C ARG A 96 39.58 19.99 -21.54
N LYS A 97 38.87 20.40 -22.60
CA LYS A 97 39.23 20.08 -23.98
C LYS A 97 40.56 20.74 -24.38
N ALA A 98 40.74 22.03 -24.06
CA ALA A 98 41.98 22.74 -24.34
C ALA A 98 43.19 22.13 -23.62
N PHE A 99 43.04 21.79 -22.34
CA PHE A 99 44.08 21.15 -21.54
C PHE A 99 44.57 19.83 -22.15
N TRP A 100 43.64 18.94 -22.53
CA TRP A 100 44.01 17.65 -23.13
C TRP A 100 44.62 17.78 -24.53
N ASN A 101 44.20 18.78 -25.32
CA ASN A 101 44.79 19.04 -26.62
C ASN A 101 46.27 19.44 -26.49
N VAL A 102 46.61 20.29 -25.52
CA VAL A 102 48.00 20.67 -25.23
C VAL A 102 48.82 19.47 -24.74
N MET A 103 48.23 18.60 -23.91
CA MET A 103 48.92 17.40 -23.41
C MET A 103 49.15 16.34 -24.49
N ARG A 104 48.32 16.29 -25.55
CA ARG A 104 48.47 15.36 -26.67
C ARG A 104 49.30 15.91 -27.84
N SER A 105 49.59 17.21 -27.85
CA SER A 105 50.41 17.85 -28.89
C SER A 105 51.91 17.86 -28.56
N LYS A 106 52.36 17.01 -27.62
CA LYS A 106 53.76 16.81 -27.24
C LYS A 106 54.15 15.37 -27.56
#